data_AF-A0A1H8Z0L9-F1
#
_entry.id   AF-A0A1H8Z0L9-F1
#
_cell.length_a   1.000
_cell.length_b   1.000
_cell.length_c   1.000
_cell.angle_alpha   90.00
_cell.angle_beta   90.00
_cell.angle_gamma   90.00
#
_symmetry.space_group_name_H-M   'P 1'
#
loop_
_entity.id
_entity.type
_entity.pdbx_description
1 polymer ?
#
loop_
_entity_poly.entity_id
_entity_poly.type
_entity_poly.pdbx_seq_one_letter_code
_entity_poly.pdbx_strand_id
1 'polypeptide(L)'
;MSWKAVELQVALPRVQDAAQIQEQLNQRGQQLQHHLVQSHLEEETAKRKQVQVTNQSEEVSEQKTSKQDNGFNHSGEDQHTRDRPDSQHPFLGQQVDYRG
;
A
#
# COMPACT_ATOMS: atom_id res chain seq x y z
N MET A 1 -15.07 -54.09 -39.01
CA MET A 1 -15.11 -52.64 -38.75
C MET A 1 -14.21 -52.36 -37.55
N SER A 2 -13.17 -51.55 -37.72
CA SER A 2 -12.05 -51.42 -36.78
C SER A 2 -12.32 -50.40 -35.67
N TRP A 3 -12.15 -50.80 -34.40
CA TRP A 3 -12.29 -49.97 -33.19
C TRP A 3 -11.46 -48.67 -33.23
N LYS A 4 -10.34 -48.69 -33.95
CA LYS A 4 -9.44 -47.54 -34.16
C LYS A 4 -10.13 -46.36 -34.87
N ALA A 5 -11.11 -46.62 -35.74
CA ALA A 5 -11.84 -45.56 -36.43
C ALA A 5 -12.86 -44.85 -35.53
N VAL A 6 -13.47 -45.59 -34.59
CA VAL A 6 -14.42 -45.04 -33.61
C VAL A 6 -13.69 -44.18 -32.57
N GLU A 7 -12.51 -44.62 -32.13
CA GLU A 7 -11.67 -43.85 -31.20
C GLU A 7 -11.21 -42.51 -31.80
N LEU A 8 -10.78 -42.49 -33.07
CA LEU A 8 -10.33 -41.24 -33.72
C LEU A 8 -11.46 -40.22 -33.93
N GLN A 9 -12.68 -40.68 -34.22
CA GLN A 9 -13.85 -39.79 -34.36
C GLN A 9 -14.18 -39.07 -33.05
N VAL A 10 -13.90 -39.70 -31.91
CA VAL A 10 -14.14 -39.14 -30.58
C VAL A 10 -12.89 -38.41 -30.03
N ALA A 11 -11.69 -38.85 -30.39
CA ALA A 11 -10.43 -38.31 -29.88
C ALA A 11 -10.05 -36.97 -30.52
N LEU A 12 -10.30 -36.78 -31.83
CA LEU A 12 -9.92 -35.54 -32.51
C LEU A 12 -10.62 -34.28 -31.96
N PRO A 13 -11.95 -34.27 -31.73
CA PRO A 13 -12.63 -33.12 -31.12
C PRO A 13 -12.17 -32.86 -29.68
N ARG A 14 -11.98 -33.94 -28.89
CA ARG A 14 -11.56 -33.82 -27.49
C ARG A 14 -10.16 -33.25 -27.33
N VAL A 15 -9.25 -33.52 -28.27
CA VAL A 15 -7.91 -32.94 -28.28
C VAL A 15 -7.96 -31.45 -28.59
N GLN A 16 -8.84 -31.01 -29.49
CA GLN A 16 -9.03 -29.59 -29.78
C GLN A 16 -9.58 -28.82 -28.57
N ASP A 17 -10.59 -29.38 -27.90
CA ASP A 17 -11.16 -28.77 -26.69
C ASP A 17 -10.12 -28.70 -25.55
N ALA A 18 -9.35 -29.77 -25.35
CA ALA A 18 -8.26 -29.79 -24.36
C ALA A 18 -7.17 -28.76 -24.69
N ALA A 19 -6.84 -28.57 -25.98
CA ALA A 19 -5.88 -27.56 -26.41
C ALA A 19 -6.38 -26.14 -26.15
N GLN A 20 -7.66 -25.85 -26.41
CA GLN A 20 -8.26 -24.55 -26.11
C GLN A 20 -8.23 -24.25 -24.60
N ILE A 21 -8.56 -25.23 -23.76
CA ILE A 21 -8.49 -25.08 -22.30
C ILE A 21 -7.04 -24.80 -21.87
N GLN A 22 -6.07 -25.53 -22.41
CA GLN A 22 -4.66 -25.32 -22.11
C GLN A 22 -4.20 -23.91 -22.52
N GLU A 23 -4.63 -23.43 -23.68
CA GLU A 23 -4.33 -22.08 -24.15
C GLU A 23 -4.94 -21.00 -23.23
N GLN A 24 -6.19 -21.18 -22.80
CA GLN A 24 -6.82 -20.27 -21.84
C GLN A 24 -6.09 -20.25 -20.49
N LEU A 25 -5.65 -21.40 -19.98
CA LEU A 25 -4.88 -21.47 -18.74
C LEU A 25 -3.54 -20.71 -18.86
N ASN A 26 -2.87 -20.84 -20.01
CA ASN A 26 -1.63 -20.11 -20.28
C ASN A 26 -1.86 -18.59 -20.34
N GLN A 27 -2.95 -18.13 -20.96
CA GLN A 27 -3.30 -16.71 -21.02
C GLN A 27 -3.66 -16.13 -19.65
N ARG A 28 -4.39 -16.89 -18.82
CA ARG A 28 -4.77 -16.48 -17.45
C ARG A 28 -3.56 -16.16 -16.58
N GLY A 29 -2.48 -16.92 -16.69
CA GLY A 29 -1.25 -16.66 -15.92
C GLY A 29 -0.66 -15.28 -16.19
N GLN A 30 -0.58 -14.88 -17.47
CA GLN A 30 -0.06 -13.57 -17.87
C GLN A 30 -1.00 -12.44 -17.44
N GLN A 31 -2.32 -12.62 -17.62
CA GLN A 31 -3.32 -11.64 -17.19
C GLN A 31 -3.29 -11.40 -15.68
N LEU A 32 -3.17 -12.47 -14.89
CA LEU A 32 -3.11 -12.38 -13.44
C LEU A 32 -1.86 -11.59 -13.00
N GLN A 33 -0.70 -11.86 -13.60
CA GLN A 33 0.52 -11.11 -13.30
C GLN A 33 0.36 -9.62 -13.64
N HIS A 34 -0.25 -9.30 -14.78
CA HIS A 34 -0.52 -7.92 -15.17
C HIS A 34 -1.44 -7.21 -14.17
N HIS A 35 -2.53 -7.87 -13.73
CA HIS A 35 -3.43 -7.31 -12.73
C HIS A 35 -2.75 -7.08 -11.38
N LEU A 36 -1.91 -8.00 -10.91
CA LEU A 36 -1.15 -7.82 -9.66
C LEU A 36 -0.19 -6.65 -9.73
N VAL A 37 0.53 -6.49 -10.85
CA VAL A 37 1.44 -5.36 -11.05
C VAL A 37 0.66 -4.05 -11.09
N GLN A 38 -0.47 -4.02 -11.79
CA GLN A 38 -1.32 -2.83 -11.86
C GLN A 38 -1.83 -2.43 -10.47
N SER A 39 -2.38 -3.36 -9.69
CA SER A 39 -2.89 -3.06 -8.35
C SER A 39 -1.78 -2.56 -7.42
N HIS A 40 -0.58 -3.15 -7.51
CA HIS A 40 0.56 -2.70 -6.71
C HIS A 40 1.01 -1.28 -7.12
N LEU A 41 1.01 -0.98 -8.42
CA LEU A 41 1.37 0.36 -8.89
C LEU A 41 0.36 1.40 -8.41
N GLU A 42 -0.93 1.09 -8.49
CA GLU A 42 -2.00 1.96 -7.99
C GLU A 42 -1.85 2.22 -6.49
N GLU A 43 -1.61 1.18 -5.68
CA GLU A 43 -1.38 1.32 -4.24
C GLU A 43 -0.14 2.17 -3.93
N GLU A 44 0.97 1.96 -4.63
CA GLU A 44 2.20 2.76 -4.49
C GLU A 44 1.95 4.23 -4.85
N THR A 45 1.21 4.50 -5.92
CA THR A 45 0.89 5.88 -6.30
C THR A 45 0.00 6.56 -5.26
N ALA A 46 -0.93 5.83 -4.64
CA ALA A 46 -1.78 6.35 -3.57
C ALA A 46 -0.94 6.66 -2.31
N LYS A 47 -0.06 5.76 -1.90
CA LYS A 47 0.88 5.96 -0.78
C LYS A 47 1.77 7.18 -1.00
N ARG A 48 2.37 7.31 -2.19
CA ARG A 48 3.22 8.47 -2.53
C ARG A 48 2.46 9.79 -2.46
N LYS A 49 1.23 9.85 -2.98
CA LYS A 49 0.37 11.04 -2.89
C LYS A 49 0.07 11.39 -1.42
N GLN A 50 -0.24 10.39 -0.59
CA GLN A 50 -0.50 10.61 0.83
C GLN A 50 0.73 11.19 1.55
N VAL A 51 1.92 10.63 1.32
CA VAL A 51 3.18 11.15 1.90
C VAL A 51 3.46 12.59 1.46
N GLN A 52 3.18 12.92 0.19
CA GLN A 52 3.35 14.29 -0.28
C GLN A 52 2.41 15.27 0.42
N VAL A 53 1.15 14.88 0.66
CA VAL A 53 0.18 15.71 1.39
C VAL A 53 0.57 15.88 2.85
N THR A 54 1.07 14.82 3.52
CA THR A 54 1.52 14.92 4.91
C THR A 54 2.73 15.85 5.04
N ASN A 55 3.73 15.73 4.16
CA ASN A 55 4.91 16.58 4.18
C ASN A 55 4.55 18.06 3.95
N GLN A 56 3.64 18.35 3.00
CA GLN A 56 3.17 19.72 2.79
C GLN A 56 2.40 20.26 4.01
N SER A 57 1.59 19.42 4.66
CA SER A 57 0.88 19.82 5.88
C SER A 57 1.84 20.09 7.04
N GLU A 58 2.93 19.32 7.15
CA GLU A 58 3.96 19.49 8.17
C GLU A 58 4.76 20.78 7.92
N GLU A 59 5.22 21.04 6.69
CA GLU A 59 5.90 22.30 6.33
C GLU A 59 5.04 23.55 6.61
N VAL A 60 3.72 23.48 6.35
CA VAL A 60 2.79 24.58 6.65
C VAL A 60 2.59 24.76 8.16
N SER A 61 2.62 23.68 8.94
CA SER A 61 2.55 23.73 10.41
C SER A 61 3.82 24.33 11.01
N GLU A 62 4.99 23.93 10.51
CA GLU A 62 6.30 24.46 10.94
C GLU A 62 6.46 25.95 10.60
N GLN A 63 5.99 26.41 9.44
CA GLN A 63 6.03 27.84 9.11
C GLN A 63 5.08 28.70 9.96
N LYS A 64 3.96 28.14 10.43
CA LYS A 64 3.04 28.86 11.34
C LYS A 64 3.60 28.97 12.74
N THR A 65 4.25 27.92 13.23
CA THR A 65 4.88 27.92 14.57
C THR A 65 6.14 28.79 14.60
N SER A 66 6.96 28.81 13.55
CA SER A 66 8.17 29.65 13.48
C SER A 66 7.90 31.16 13.36
N LYS A 67 6.69 31.60 12.98
CA LYS A 67 6.32 33.02 12.89
C LYS A 67 5.69 33.58 14.18
N GLN A 68 5.44 32.74 15.18
CA GLN A 68 4.76 33.14 16.43
C GLN A 68 5.72 33.33 17.62
N ASP A 69 7.04 33.19 17.44
CA ASP A 69 8.00 33.27 18.54
C ASP A 69 8.88 34.54 18.52
N ASN A 70 8.31 35.68 18.12
CA ASN A 70 8.98 36.98 18.28
C ASN A 70 8.00 38.02 18.85
N GLY A 71 7.81 37.93 20.17
CA GLY A 71 7.37 39.05 20.99
C GLY A 71 6.03 38.85 21.67
N PHE A 72 6.03 38.16 22.81
CA PHE A 72 5.19 38.57 23.94
C PHE A 72 5.71 37.99 25.27
N ASN A 73 6.63 38.71 25.91
CA ASN A 73 6.92 38.52 27.33
C ASN A 73 5.85 39.25 28.15
N HIS A 74 4.76 38.56 28.48
CA HIS A 74 3.96 38.92 29.64
C HIS A 74 3.30 37.68 30.26
N SER A 75 3.90 37.25 31.38
CA SER A 75 3.26 36.82 32.63
C SER A 75 1.97 36.01 32.54
N GLY A 76 2.03 34.77 33.01
CA GLY A 76 0.85 33.94 33.26
C GLY A 76 1.23 32.52 33.66
N GLU A 77 1.53 32.37 34.94
CA GLU A 77 1.57 31.09 35.66
C GLU A 77 0.23 30.37 35.45
N ASP A 78 0.23 29.15 34.89
CA ASP A 78 -0.81 28.17 35.21
C ASP A 78 -0.39 26.74 34.83
N GLN A 79 -0.52 25.89 35.84
CA GLN A 79 -0.26 24.46 35.84
C GLN A 79 -1.26 23.74 34.93
N HIS A 80 -0.78 22.91 34.01
CA HIS A 80 -1.56 21.78 33.55
C HIS A 80 -0.66 20.58 33.26
N THR A 81 -0.68 19.66 34.21
CA THR A 81 -0.46 18.24 33.98
C THR A 81 -1.29 17.80 32.78
N ARG A 82 -0.64 17.40 31.70
CA ARG A 82 -1.23 16.49 30.71
C ARG A 82 -0.27 15.33 30.59
N ASP A 83 -0.69 14.22 31.18
CA ASP A 83 -0.18 12.88 30.87
C ASP A 83 0.08 12.80 29.37
N ARG A 84 1.36 12.82 28.97
CA ARG A 84 1.73 12.48 27.61
C ARG A 84 1.42 10.99 27.49
N PRO A 85 0.55 10.56 26.55
CA PRO A 85 0.34 9.14 26.35
C PRO A 85 1.71 8.55 25.94
N ASP A 86 2.16 7.52 26.67
CA ASP A 86 3.36 6.77 26.32
C ASP A 86 3.29 6.43 24.83
N SER A 87 4.16 7.07 24.05
CA SER A 87 4.20 6.92 22.60
C SER A 87 4.84 5.57 22.26
N GLN A 88 4.12 4.48 22.54
CA GLN A 88 4.50 3.15 22.07
C GLN A 88 4.13 3.03 20.60
N HIS A 89 4.97 3.61 19.76
CA HIS A 89 4.90 3.39 18.32
C HIS A 89 5.63 2.09 17.96
N PRO A 90 4.99 1.16 17.24
CA PRO A 90 5.56 -0.16 16.94
C PRO A 90 6.82 -0.10 16.06
N PHE A 91 7.05 1.01 15.36
CA PHE A 91 8.24 1.23 14.53
C PHE A 91 9.18 2.34 15.03
N LEU A 92 8.69 3.29 15.83
CA LEU A 92 9.45 4.46 16.25
C LEU A 92 10.07 4.31 17.65
N GLY A 93 9.61 3.33 18.44
CA GLY A 93 10.07 3.12 19.81
C GLY A 93 9.56 4.19 20.78
N GLN A 94 10.00 4.13 22.03
CA GLN A 94 9.65 5.09 23.07
C GLN A 94 10.67 6.25 23.08
N GLN A 95 10.16 7.47 23.16
CA GLN A 95 10.99 8.67 23.28
C GLN A 95 11.27 8.96 24.75
N VAL A 96 12.54 8.77 25.18
CA VAL A 96 12.99 9.06 26.55
C VAL A 96 13.79 10.37 26.54
N ASP A 97 13.31 11.39 27.26
CA ASP A 97 14.06 12.62 27.50
C ASP A 97 15.00 12.41 28.69
N TYR A 98 16.32 12.35 28.44
CA TYR A 98 17.33 12.34 29.50
C TYR A 98 17.76 13.78 29.80
N ARG A 99 17.52 14.24 31.02
CA ARG A 99 18.10 15.47 31.56
C ARG A 99 19.01 15.08 32.73
N GLY A 100 20.31 15.31 32.57
CA GLY A 100 21.33 15.20 33.62
C GLY A 100 21.67 16.56 34.19
#